data_AF-A0A8B6FKC0-F1
#
_entry.id   AF-A0A8B6FKC0-F1
#
_cell.length_a   1.000
_cell.length_b   1.000
_cell.length_c   1.000
_cell.angle_alpha   90.00
_cell.angle_beta   90.00
_cell.angle_gamma   90.00
#
_symmetry.space_group_name_H-M   'P 1'
#
loop_
_entity.id
_entity.type
_entity.pdbx_description
1 polymer ?
#
loop_
_entity_poly.entity_id
_entity_poly.type
_entity_poly.pdbx_seq_one_letter_code
_entity_poly.pdbx_strand_id
1 'polypeptide(L)'
;MNDELERRREECLQLRAMMAEKSITTHAIAKESYGGNDNIVNEDNELAMAYRTQKELNRLLENQLQKTEKDSKKKEVTLKKQVKDLKEENEKQQKIIQQNLQLGPEAKIEATMQHEITRLTSENLDLRESNDKNQDQIRKLKKMLKTYAKRLKDGEAAEIAAEMDKDDTKSSEDNVAHVKHRERNYMGMLEYRKEDEQALIKNLIMDLKPRVAVGLLPGLPAYVLFMCVRHTDYVNDDEKVRGLLTNTINGIKKCVKKHHSDVERVTLWLTNTCRLLHTLKQYSGEKAFQADNSPRQNEHGLRNFDLSEYRQVFSDLAVWIYQTMIKQMQESVQQMIVPAVLEHEAIAGLTASKPSGMRGRSSSNANELEEKELSLDSLMKVMNKYSQILAQHAVDPELVKQIFRQLYYFVASGALNNLLLRKDMCNWSKGMQIRYNLSHLEQWLRDNKLGESGALSALTYYPAQLGQENRC
;
A
#
# COMPACT_ATOMS: atom_id res chain seq x y z
N MET A 1 -8.98 31.09 17.94
CA MET A 1 -7.74 31.25 17.14
C MET A 1 -7.01 32.53 17.51
N ASN A 2 -7.72 33.66 17.73
CA ASN A 2 -7.11 34.88 18.28
C ASN A 2 -6.62 34.70 19.73
N ASP A 3 -7.42 34.07 20.59
CA ASP A 3 -7.07 33.89 22.01
C ASP A 3 -5.78 33.07 22.21
N GLU A 4 -5.56 32.06 21.36
CA GLU A 4 -4.34 31.25 21.37
C GLU A 4 -3.10 32.07 20.93
N LEU A 5 -3.30 33.02 20.02
CA LEU A 5 -2.27 33.92 19.51
C LEU A 5 -1.89 34.98 20.55
N GLU A 6 -2.86 35.43 21.33
CA GLU A 6 -2.69 36.39 22.42
C GLU A 6 -1.97 35.74 23.60
N ARG A 7 -2.35 34.50 23.95
CA ARG A 7 -1.66 33.69 24.97
C ARG A 7 -0.20 33.41 24.62
N ARG A 8 0.08 33.06 23.36
CA ARG A 8 1.47 32.89 22.85
C ARG A 8 2.28 34.19 22.88
N ARG A 9 1.64 35.35 22.70
CA ARG A 9 2.29 36.66 22.82
C ARG A 9 2.64 36.99 24.27
N GLU A 10 1.74 36.72 25.21
CA GLU A 10 2.00 36.89 26.64
C GLU A 10 3.12 35.97 27.14
N GLU A 11 3.14 34.70 26.72
CA GLU A 11 4.21 33.75 27.04
C GLU A 11 5.57 34.22 26.48
N CYS A 12 5.60 34.75 25.26
CA CYS A 12 6.82 35.33 24.66
C CYS A 12 7.30 36.59 25.41
N LEU A 13 6.38 37.43 25.87
CA LEU A 13 6.69 38.61 26.67
C LEU A 13 7.23 38.22 28.05
N GLN A 14 6.63 37.23 28.71
CA GLN A 14 7.12 36.69 29.98
C GLN A 14 8.50 36.03 29.83
N LEU A 15 8.73 35.27 28.77
CA LEU A 15 10.04 34.67 28.50
C LEU A 15 11.11 35.74 28.22
N ARG A 16 10.77 36.81 27.50
CA ARG A 16 11.67 37.96 27.31
C ARG A 16 11.94 38.70 28.61
N ALA A 17 10.92 38.90 29.45
CA ALA A 17 11.07 39.52 30.76
C ALA A 17 11.96 38.67 31.67
N MET A 18 11.73 37.36 31.75
CA MET A 18 12.56 36.43 32.52
C MET A 18 14.00 36.34 32.00
N MET A 19 14.22 36.41 30.69
CA MET A 19 15.59 36.46 30.13
C MET A 19 16.28 37.80 30.38
N ALA A 20 15.53 38.91 30.42
CA ALA A 20 16.05 40.21 30.83
C ALA A 20 16.38 40.26 32.33
N GLU A 21 15.59 39.57 33.16
CA GLU A 21 15.82 39.44 34.61
C GLU A 21 16.98 38.48 34.93
N LYS A 22 17.15 37.40 34.15
CA LYS A 22 18.28 36.46 34.19
C LYS A 22 19.51 36.89 33.38
N SER A 23 19.49 38.07 32.76
CA SER A 23 20.66 38.70 32.16
C SER A 23 21.62 39.15 33.27
N ILE A 24 22.19 38.18 33.98
CA ILE A 24 23.29 38.41 34.91
C ILE A 24 24.45 38.87 34.03
N THR A 25 24.67 40.18 33.98
CA THR A 25 25.85 40.78 33.35
C THR A 25 27.07 40.08 33.92
N THR A 26 28.00 39.67 33.06
CA THR A 26 29.29 39.03 33.40
C THR A 26 30.01 39.72 34.57
N HIS A 27 29.84 41.04 34.68
CA HIS A 27 30.35 41.87 35.76
C HIS A 27 29.80 41.55 37.17
N ALA A 28 28.57 41.02 37.28
CA ALA A 28 27.97 40.62 38.56
C ALA A 28 28.54 39.28 39.05
N ILE A 29 28.75 38.32 38.14
CA ILE A 29 29.37 37.01 38.44
C ILE A 29 30.86 37.18 38.79
N ALA A 30 31.57 38.07 38.06
CA ALA A 30 32.95 38.44 38.36
C ALA A 30 33.12 39.04 39.77
N LYS A 31 32.11 39.78 40.24
CA LYS A 31 32.12 40.47 41.54
C LYS A 31 31.76 39.54 42.70
N GLU A 32 30.84 38.60 42.53
CA GLU A 32 30.43 37.67 43.58
C GLU A 32 31.37 36.46 43.75
N SER A 33 31.99 35.96 42.68
CA SER A 33 32.83 34.75 42.75
C SER A 33 34.34 35.02 42.72
N TYR A 34 34.80 36.16 42.18
CA TYR A 34 36.23 36.42 41.92
C TYR A 34 36.71 37.83 42.30
N GLY A 35 36.00 38.51 43.21
CA GLY A 35 36.49 39.76 43.82
C GLY A 35 36.56 40.97 42.86
N GLY A 36 35.86 40.93 41.73
CA GLY A 36 35.77 42.06 40.80
C GLY A 36 36.94 42.23 39.84
N ASN A 37 37.70 41.16 39.57
CA ASN A 37 38.79 41.19 38.59
C ASN A 37 38.32 40.58 37.25
N ASP A 38 37.89 41.44 36.31
CA ASP A 38 37.31 41.07 35.01
C ASP A 38 38.24 40.20 34.13
N ASN A 39 39.56 40.26 34.35
CA ASN A 39 40.54 39.52 33.57
C ASN A 39 40.61 38.02 33.89
N ILE A 40 40.12 37.57 35.05
CA ILE A 40 40.12 36.14 35.43
C ILE A 40 38.92 35.40 34.80
N VAL A 41 37.84 36.12 34.46
CA VAL A 41 36.60 35.51 33.94
C VAL A 41 36.72 35.13 32.46
N ASN A 42 37.77 35.57 31.75
CA ASN A 42 38.01 35.26 30.34
C ASN A 42 39.48 34.87 30.06
N GLU A 43 40.13 34.17 30.99
CA GLU A 43 41.55 33.79 30.87
C GLU A 43 41.78 32.80 29.70
N ASP A 44 40.84 31.88 29.45
CA ASP A 44 40.93 30.87 28.38
C ASP A 44 40.05 31.17 27.14
N ASN A 45 39.49 32.38 27.04
CA ASN A 45 38.61 32.81 25.94
C ASN A 45 37.32 31.96 25.76
N GLU A 46 37.02 31.04 26.69
CA GLU A 46 35.91 30.09 26.61
C GLU A 46 34.55 30.79 26.64
N LEU A 47 34.40 31.85 27.45
CA LEU A 47 33.16 32.62 27.54
C LEU A 47 32.87 33.38 26.24
N ALA A 48 33.92 33.91 25.60
CA ALA A 48 33.81 34.55 24.29
C ALA A 48 33.47 33.54 23.19
N MET A 49 34.02 32.32 23.25
CA MET A 49 33.67 31.23 22.33
C MET A 49 32.23 30.74 22.54
N ALA A 50 31.78 30.61 23.78
CA ALA A 50 30.40 30.24 24.12
C ALA A 50 29.39 31.30 23.63
N TYR A 51 29.71 32.59 23.77
CA TYR A 51 28.84 33.66 23.28
C TYR A 51 28.80 33.71 21.74
N ARG A 52 29.93 33.46 21.06
CA ARG A 52 29.99 33.37 19.59
C ARG A 52 29.19 32.18 19.05
N THR A 53 29.38 31.00 19.63
CA THR A 53 28.65 29.79 19.24
C THR A 53 27.14 29.94 19.52
N GLN A 54 26.76 30.55 20.65
CA GLN A 54 25.36 30.86 20.92
C GLN A 54 24.75 31.84 19.91
N LYS A 55 25.51 32.86 19.48
CA LYS A 55 25.07 33.83 18.46
C LYS A 55 24.91 33.17 17.09
N GLU A 56 25.80 32.25 16.72
CA GLU A 56 25.69 31.47 15.48
C GLU A 56 24.50 30.50 15.51
N LEU A 57 24.30 29.80 16.63
CA LEU A 57 23.13 28.94 16.85
C LEU A 57 21.81 29.71 16.73
N ASN A 58 21.72 30.89 17.36
CA ASN A 58 20.53 31.75 17.26
C ASN A 58 20.29 32.19 15.82
N ARG A 59 21.34 32.58 15.08
CA ARG A 59 21.23 32.95 13.66
C ARG A 59 20.79 31.78 12.80
N LEU A 60 21.25 30.57 13.09
CA LEU A 60 20.88 29.35 12.37
C LEU A 60 19.42 28.96 12.64
N LEU A 61 18.98 29.06 13.90
CA LEU A 61 17.59 28.88 14.32
C LEU A 61 16.66 29.90 13.65
N GLU A 62 17.02 31.19 13.61
CA GLU A 62 16.25 32.21 12.91
C GLU A 62 16.11 31.90 11.41
N ASN A 63 17.19 31.45 10.77
CA ASN A 63 17.16 31.06 9.36
C ASN A 63 16.27 29.84 9.10
N GLN A 64 16.33 28.82 9.95
CA GLN A 64 15.48 27.64 9.85
C GLN A 64 14.00 27.99 10.08
N LEU A 65 13.73 28.89 11.03
CA LEU A 65 12.37 29.34 11.34
C LEU A 65 11.79 30.16 10.19
N GLN A 66 12.56 31.08 9.60
CA GLN A 66 12.15 31.83 8.41
C GLN A 66 11.91 30.91 7.19
N LYS A 67 12.77 29.91 6.98
CA LYS A 67 12.60 28.94 5.88
C LYS A 67 11.31 28.14 6.06
N THR A 68 11.09 27.63 7.27
CA THR A 68 9.89 26.86 7.62
C THR A 68 8.62 27.70 7.50
N GLU A 69 8.66 28.97 7.93
CA GLU A 69 7.52 29.89 7.79
C GLU A 69 7.20 30.18 6.32
N LYS A 70 8.23 30.39 5.49
CA LYS A 70 8.07 30.61 4.04
C LYS A 70 7.49 29.39 3.34
N ASP A 71 7.95 28.19 3.69
CA ASP A 71 7.44 26.94 3.12
C ASP A 71 6.02 26.64 3.59
N SER A 72 5.68 26.96 4.85
CA SER A 72 4.32 26.88 5.38
C SER A 72 3.37 27.82 4.63
N LYS A 73 3.75 29.09 4.42
CA LYS A 73 2.96 30.06 3.65
C LYS A 73 2.73 29.61 2.20
N LYS A 74 3.74 29.02 1.55
CA LYS A 74 3.58 28.46 0.19
C LYS A 74 2.57 27.32 0.16
N LYS A 75 2.62 26.41 1.14
CA LYS A 75 1.66 25.30 1.27
C LYS A 75 0.26 25.83 1.52
N GLU A 76 0.12 26.83 2.39
CA GLU A 76 -1.17 27.46 2.68
C GLU A 76 -1.80 28.10 1.43
N VAL A 77 -1.02 28.84 0.63
CA VAL A 77 -1.50 29.42 -0.64
C VAL A 77 -1.91 28.34 -1.63
N THR A 78 -1.12 27.26 -1.74
CA THR A 78 -1.42 26.14 -2.64
C THR A 78 -2.71 25.42 -2.22
N LEU A 79 -2.88 25.14 -0.94
CA LEU A 79 -4.08 24.50 -0.41
C LEU A 79 -5.31 25.40 -0.59
N LYS A 80 -5.19 26.71 -0.33
CA LYS A 80 -6.28 27.66 -0.58
C LYS A 80 -6.72 27.67 -2.04
N LYS A 81 -5.76 27.59 -2.98
CA LYS A 81 -6.07 27.48 -4.41
C LYS A 81 -6.83 26.18 -4.72
N GLN A 82 -6.33 25.03 -4.24
CA GLN A 82 -7.01 23.74 -4.44
C GLN A 82 -8.43 23.71 -3.88
N VAL A 83 -8.66 24.30 -2.69
CA VAL A 83 -10.01 24.40 -2.11
C VAL A 83 -10.92 25.27 -2.98
N LYS A 84 -10.40 26.35 -3.56
CA LYS A 84 -11.18 27.21 -4.48
C LYS A 84 -11.55 26.44 -5.75
N ASP A 85 -10.58 25.78 -6.38
CA ASP A 85 -10.78 25.03 -7.61
C ASP A 85 -11.80 23.89 -7.40
N LEU A 86 -11.72 23.16 -6.27
CA LEU A 86 -12.69 22.11 -5.91
C LEU A 86 -14.10 22.65 -5.67
N LYS A 87 -14.24 23.85 -5.10
CA LYS A 87 -15.55 24.48 -4.92
C LYS A 87 -16.17 24.87 -6.26
N GLU A 88 -15.38 25.47 -7.15
CA GLU A 88 -15.85 25.83 -8.49
C GLU A 88 -16.28 24.59 -9.29
N GLU A 89 -15.54 23.48 -9.18
CA GLU A 89 -15.90 22.22 -9.84
C GLU A 89 -17.17 21.60 -9.26
N ASN A 90 -17.34 21.62 -7.93
CA ASN A 90 -18.54 21.11 -7.27
C ASN A 90 -19.80 21.93 -7.67
N GLU A 91 -19.68 23.26 -7.74
CA GLU A 91 -20.77 24.13 -8.24
C GLU A 91 -21.12 23.85 -9.71
N LYS A 92 -20.13 23.57 -10.56
CA LYS A 92 -20.37 23.16 -11.96
C LYS A 92 -21.10 21.82 -12.03
N GLN A 93 -20.67 20.82 -11.24
CA GLN A 93 -21.31 19.51 -11.21
C GLN A 93 -22.76 19.60 -10.72
N GLN A 94 -23.04 20.41 -9.70
CA GLN A 94 -24.41 20.64 -9.23
C GLN A 94 -25.30 21.28 -10.32
N LYS A 95 -24.78 22.25 -11.08
CA LYS A 95 -25.52 22.84 -12.21
C LYS A 95 -25.83 21.82 -13.30
N ILE A 96 -24.87 20.94 -13.63
CA ILE A 96 -25.06 19.87 -14.63
C ILE A 96 -26.12 18.87 -14.17
N ILE A 97 -26.09 18.45 -12.90
CA ILE A 97 -27.11 17.56 -12.33
C ILE A 97 -28.50 18.21 -12.40
N GLN A 98 -28.60 19.49 -12.05
CA GLN A 98 -29.86 20.23 -12.10
C GLN A 98 -30.41 20.35 -13.53
N GLN A 99 -29.55 20.59 -14.52
CA GLN A 99 -29.94 20.66 -15.93
C GLN A 99 -30.34 19.28 -16.49
N ASN A 100 -29.65 18.21 -16.08
CA ASN A 100 -29.98 16.83 -16.47
C ASN A 100 -31.29 16.29 -15.86
N LEU A 101 -31.78 16.89 -14.78
CA LEU A 101 -33.09 16.54 -14.20
C LEU A 101 -34.27 17.07 -15.04
N GLN A 102 -34.06 18.10 -15.87
CA GLN A 102 -35.13 18.79 -16.62
C GLN A 102 -35.31 18.30 -18.07
N LEU A 103 -34.41 17.48 -18.60
CA LEU A 103 -34.40 17.05 -20.02
C LEU A 103 -34.96 15.63 -20.23
N GLY A 104 -35.46 15.32 -21.42
CA GLY A 104 -35.90 13.96 -21.80
C GLY A 104 -34.74 12.97 -21.98
N PRO A 105 -34.99 11.64 -21.99
CA PRO A 105 -33.94 10.61 -21.94
C PRO A 105 -32.91 10.66 -23.09
N GLU A 106 -33.32 10.98 -24.32
CA GLU A 106 -32.39 11.14 -25.45
C GLU A 106 -31.55 12.42 -25.34
N ALA A 107 -32.16 13.54 -24.94
CA ALA A 107 -31.46 14.81 -24.72
C ALA A 107 -30.45 14.74 -23.56
N LYS A 108 -30.67 13.89 -22.54
CA LYS A 108 -29.70 13.64 -21.46
C LYS A 108 -28.44 12.94 -21.96
N ILE A 109 -28.58 11.96 -22.85
CA ILE A 109 -27.44 11.21 -23.40
C ILE A 109 -26.60 12.15 -24.27
N GLU A 110 -27.24 12.96 -25.12
CA GLU A 110 -26.55 13.92 -25.98
C GLU A 110 -25.83 15.01 -25.17
N ALA A 111 -26.49 15.60 -24.16
CA ALA A 111 -25.87 16.60 -23.30
C ALA A 111 -24.67 16.03 -22.51
N THR A 112 -24.79 14.81 -21.98
CA THR A 112 -23.69 14.15 -21.24
C THR A 112 -22.51 13.86 -22.17
N MET A 113 -22.78 13.40 -23.39
CA MET A 113 -21.73 13.13 -24.37
C MET A 113 -21.03 14.40 -24.84
N GLN A 114 -21.78 15.49 -25.08
CA GLN A 114 -21.20 16.80 -25.42
C GLN A 114 -20.35 17.38 -24.27
N HIS A 115 -20.78 17.20 -23.02
CA HIS A 115 -19.98 17.59 -21.85
C HIS A 115 -18.68 16.80 -21.75
N GLU A 116 -18.72 15.48 -21.92
CA GLU A 116 -17.53 14.64 -21.85
C GLU A 116 -16.55 14.95 -22.99
N ILE A 117 -17.06 15.21 -24.20
CA ILE A 117 -16.24 15.68 -25.33
C ILE A 117 -15.58 17.02 -24.99
N THR A 118 -16.31 17.98 -24.42
CA THR A 118 -15.78 19.30 -24.05
C THR A 118 -14.71 19.17 -22.95
N ARG A 119 -14.95 18.33 -21.94
CA ARG A 119 -14.01 18.06 -20.84
C ARG A 119 -12.72 17.44 -21.36
N LEU A 120 -12.82 16.36 -22.13
CA LEU A 120 -11.67 15.69 -22.74
C LEU A 120 -10.91 16.60 -23.71
N THR A 121 -11.60 17.50 -24.40
CA THR A 121 -10.96 18.49 -25.30
C THR A 121 -10.16 19.52 -24.51
N SER A 122 -10.72 20.04 -23.40
CA SER A 122 -10.01 20.97 -22.51
C SER A 122 -8.78 20.31 -21.87
N GLU A 123 -8.93 19.09 -21.36
CA GLU A 123 -7.82 18.35 -20.73
C GLU A 123 -6.69 18.06 -21.73
N ASN A 124 -7.03 17.71 -22.98
CA ASN A 124 -6.04 17.56 -24.05
C ASN A 124 -5.33 18.88 -24.40
N LEU A 125 -6.04 20.01 -24.34
CA LEU A 125 -5.43 21.34 -24.57
C LEU A 125 -4.44 21.69 -23.45
N ASP A 126 -4.82 21.49 -22.19
CA ASP A 126 -3.96 21.75 -21.03
C ASP A 126 -2.70 20.86 -21.04
N LEU A 127 -2.87 19.58 -21.38
CA LEU A 127 -1.75 18.64 -21.53
C LEU A 127 -0.81 19.07 -22.66
N ARG A 128 -1.36 19.55 -23.80
CA ARG A 128 -0.54 20.09 -24.90
C ARG A 128 0.22 21.34 -24.46
N GLU A 129 -0.42 22.29 -23.80
CA GLU A 129 0.26 23.47 -23.27
C GLU A 129 1.36 23.13 -22.27
N SER A 130 1.11 22.15 -21.39
CA SER A 130 2.14 21.70 -20.45
C SER A 130 3.31 21.03 -21.18
N ASN A 131 3.02 20.27 -22.22
CA ASN A 131 4.05 19.65 -23.04
C ASN A 131 4.87 20.70 -23.79
N ASP A 132 4.23 21.73 -24.33
CA ASP A 132 4.90 22.86 -25.01
C ASP A 132 5.77 23.66 -24.03
N LYS A 133 5.27 23.94 -22.82
CA LYS A 133 6.05 24.57 -21.74
C LYS A 133 7.29 23.74 -21.38
N ASN A 134 7.13 22.43 -21.27
CA ASN A 134 8.24 21.52 -20.98
C ASN A 134 9.24 21.46 -22.15
N GLN A 135 8.76 21.46 -23.40
CA GLN A 135 9.63 21.52 -24.57
C GLN A 135 10.41 22.84 -24.65
N ASP A 136 9.78 23.97 -24.32
CA ASP A 136 10.46 25.26 -24.27
C ASP A 136 11.47 25.35 -23.12
N GLN A 137 11.18 24.74 -21.96
CA GLN A 137 12.18 24.58 -20.90
C GLN A 137 13.36 23.73 -21.36
N ILE A 138 13.11 22.60 -22.04
CA ILE A 138 14.16 21.76 -22.61
C ILE A 138 14.98 22.55 -23.65
N ARG A 139 14.35 23.36 -24.50
CA ARG A 139 15.04 24.22 -25.46
C ARG A 139 15.89 25.28 -24.77
N LYS A 140 15.39 25.92 -23.71
CA LYS A 140 16.13 26.90 -22.91
C LYS A 140 17.34 26.25 -22.23
N LEU A 141 17.15 25.10 -21.57
CA LEU A 141 18.22 24.33 -20.95
C LEU A 141 19.26 23.87 -21.97
N LYS A 142 18.85 23.40 -23.15
CA LYS A 142 19.76 23.04 -24.24
C LYS A 142 20.52 24.26 -24.79
N LYS A 143 19.87 25.42 -24.95
CA LYS A 143 20.53 26.67 -25.34
C LYS A 143 21.54 27.13 -24.28
N MET A 144 21.19 27.04 -23.00
CA MET A 144 22.10 27.35 -21.90
C MET A 144 23.28 26.38 -21.90
N LEU A 145 23.06 25.07 -21.96
CA LEU A 145 24.12 24.07 -22.06
C LEU A 145 25.03 24.28 -23.29
N LYS A 146 24.47 24.67 -24.44
CA LYS A 146 25.25 24.98 -25.64
C LYS A 146 26.07 26.27 -25.49
N THR A 147 25.53 27.26 -24.79
CA THR A 147 26.23 28.52 -24.49
C THR A 147 27.36 28.29 -23.49
N TYR A 148 27.10 27.53 -22.42
CA TYR A 148 28.12 27.10 -21.47
C TYR A 148 29.19 26.24 -22.13
N ALA A 149 28.83 25.28 -22.97
CA ALA A 149 29.79 24.47 -23.71
C ALA A 149 30.64 25.29 -24.69
N LYS A 150 30.07 26.34 -25.30
CA LYS A 150 30.81 27.25 -26.18
C LYS A 150 31.77 28.15 -25.38
N ARG A 151 31.30 28.75 -24.28
CA ARG A 151 32.13 29.58 -23.37
C ARG A 151 33.24 28.76 -22.67
N LEU A 152 32.99 27.49 -22.37
CA LEU A 152 34.00 26.57 -21.84
C LEU A 152 35.07 26.21 -22.89
N LYS A 153 34.70 26.23 -24.18
CA LYS A 153 35.62 25.99 -25.31
C LYS A 153 36.43 27.23 -25.67
N ASP A 154 35.89 28.42 -25.44
CA ASP A 154 36.53 29.71 -25.71
C ASP A 154 37.46 30.17 -24.55
N GLY A 155 37.66 29.34 -23.51
CA GLY A 155 38.68 29.55 -22.48
C GLY A 155 38.32 30.54 -21.37
N GLU A 156 37.09 31.08 -21.38
CA GLU A 156 36.57 32.04 -20.38
C GLU A 156 36.06 31.33 -19.12
N ALA A 157 36.84 30.39 -18.58
CA ALA A 157 36.48 29.63 -17.38
C ALA A 157 36.48 30.51 -16.10
N ALA A 158 37.19 31.64 -16.13
CA ALA A 158 37.34 32.54 -14.98
C ALA A 158 36.15 33.50 -14.79
N GLU A 159 35.50 33.97 -15.87
CA GLU A 159 34.33 34.86 -15.75
C GLU A 159 33.06 34.11 -15.32
N ILE A 160 32.94 32.83 -15.69
CA ILE A 160 31.84 31.95 -15.25
C ILE A 160 31.90 31.72 -13.72
N ALA A 161 33.11 31.65 -13.15
CA ALA A 161 33.30 31.48 -11.72
C ALA A 161 32.90 32.74 -10.92
N ALA A 162 33.05 33.94 -11.50
CA ALA A 162 32.76 35.21 -10.82
C ALA A 162 31.25 35.57 -10.81
N GLU A 163 30.47 35.13 -11.79
CA GLU A 163 29.00 35.32 -11.78
C GLU A 163 28.27 34.29 -10.90
N MET A 164 28.86 33.11 -10.67
CA MET A 164 28.33 32.11 -9.73
C MET A 164 28.56 32.48 -8.25
N ASP A 165 29.42 33.46 -7.96
CA ASP A 165 29.79 33.88 -6.60
C ASP A 165 28.83 34.92 -5.99
N LYS A 166 27.85 35.44 -6.76
CA LYS A 166 26.96 36.52 -6.29
C LYS A 166 25.60 36.08 -5.74
N ASP A 167 25.16 34.83 -5.91
CA ASP A 167 23.76 34.46 -5.62
C ASP A 167 23.54 33.36 -4.58
N ASP A 168 24.57 32.84 -3.89
CA ASP A 168 24.34 31.81 -2.85
C ASP A 168 25.25 31.96 -1.63
N THR A 169 25.12 33.11 -0.94
CA THR A 169 25.47 33.18 0.48
C THR A 169 24.39 32.51 1.33
N LYS A 170 24.46 31.18 1.44
CA LYS A 170 24.10 30.39 2.64
C LYS A 170 24.31 28.89 2.41
N SER A 171 25.51 28.40 2.73
CA SER A 171 25.72 27.43 3.81
C SER A 171 27.14 26.88 3.78
N SER A 172 27.75 26.95 4.95
CA SER A 172 29.11 26.55 5.30
C SER A 172 29.42 25.06 5.13
N GLU A 173 30.72 24.83 5.00
CA GLU A 173 31.53 23.69 5.49
C GLU A 173 31.75 22.44 4.63
N ASP A 174 33.06 22.15 4.58
CA ASP A 174 33.83 20.96 4.23
C ASP A 174 34.15 20.60 2.77
N ASN A 175 35.44 20.78 2.50
CA ASN A 175 36.26 20.14 1.47
C ASN A 175 35.95 18.64 1.34
N VAL A 176 35.16 18.26 0.35
CA VAL A 176 35.16 16.89 -0.17
C VAL A 176 35.11 16.94 -1.69
N ALA A 177 36.09 16.29 -2.33
CA ALA A 177 36.17 16.17 -3.78
C ALA A 177 34.85 15.65 -4.37
N HIS A 178 34.17 16.46 -5.19
CA HIS A 178 32.95 16.03 -5.87
C HIS A 178 33.26 15.06 -7.00
N VAL A 179 33.07 13.77 -6.71
CA VAL A 179 32.99 12.70 -7.70
C VAL A 179 31.76 12.94 -8.57
N LYS A 180 31.96 13.28 -9.85
CA LYS A 180 30.87 13.34 -10.83
C LYS A 180 30.21 11.97 -10.94
N HIS A 181 29.01 11.82 -10.39
CA HIS A 181 28.18 10.64 -10.65
C HIS A 181 27.82 10.61 -12.14
N ARG A 182 28.52 9.78 -12.93
CA ARG A 182 28.02 9.34 -14.24
C ARG A 182 26.62 8.77 -14.03
N GLU A 183 25.67 9.10 -14.92
CA GLU A 183 24.38 8.42 -14.97
C GLU A 183 24.64 6.91 -15.03
N ARG A 184 24.35 6.21 -13.93
CA ARG A 184 24.58 4.78 -13.83
C ARG A 184 23.46 4.10 -14.58
N ASN A 185 23.76 3.52 -15.75
CA ASN A 185 22.86 2.56 -16.39
C ASN A 185 22.84 1.29 -15.53
N TYR A 186 21.89 1.22 -14.60
CA TYR A 186 21.70 0.07 -13.75
C TYR A 186 21.26 -1.12 -14.61
N MET A 187 22.03 -2.21 -14.53
CA MET A 187 21.74 -3.43 -15.28
C MET A 187 20.58 -4.22 -14.67
N GLY A 188 20.03 -3.84 -13.51
CA GLY A 188 18.94 -4.57 -12.83
C GLY A 188 19.42 -5.85 -12.15
N MET A 189 20.60 -5.79 -11.52
CA MET A 189 21.22 -6.87 -10.76
C MET A 189 21.58 -6.36 -9.37
N LEU A 190 21.46 -7.22 -8.35
CA LEU A 190 21.82 -6.89 -6.97
C LEU A 190 22.95 -7.81 -6.51
N GLU A 191 24.09 -7.21 -6.21
CA GLU A 191 25.22 -7.91 -5.61
C GLU A 191 25.01 -8.03 -4.10
N TYR A 192 25.33 -9.20 -3.55
CA TYR A 192 25.41 -9.43 -2.11
C TYR A 192 26.64 -10.29 -1.79
N ARG A 193 27.20 -10.13 -0.60
CA ARG A 193 28.34 -10.95 -0.11
C ARG A 193 27.82 -12.29 0.41
N LYS A 194 28.56 -13.37 0.19
CA LYS A 194 28.17 -14.74 0.65
C LYS A 194 27.90 -14.77 2.17
N GLU A 195 28.66 -14.00 2.95
CA GLU A 195 28.52 -13.86 4.41
C GLU A 195 27.16 -13.26 4.84
N ASP A 196 26.62 -12.35 4.02
CA ASP A 196 25.39 -11.61 4.33
C ASP A 196 24.12 -12.37 3.90
N GLU A 197 24.24 -13.55 3.29
CA GLU A 197 23.10 -14.28 2.73
C GLU A 197 22.04 -14.60 3.79
N GLN A 198 22.46 -15.01 4.99
CA GLN A 198 21.54 -15.28 6.09
C GLN A 198 20.82 -14.01 6.56
N ALA A 199 21.51 -12.86 6.57
CA ALA A 199 20.91 -11.58 6.91
C ALA A 199 19.92 -11.11 5.84
N LEU A 200 20.25 -11.31 4.57
CA LEU A 200 19.35 -11.05 3.43
C LEU A 200 18.05 -11.84 3.57
N ILE A 201 18.14 -13.16 3.75
CA ILE A 201 16.97 -14.03 3.91
C ILE A 201 16.18 -13.67 5.17
N LYS A 202 16.85 -13.39 6.28
CA LYS A 202 16.17 -12.99 7.52
C LYS A 202 15.37 -11.69 7.33
N ASN A 203 16.01 -10.64 6.81
CA ASN A 203 15.37 -9.32 6.68
C ASN A 203 14.30 -9.30 5.59
N LEU A 204 14.58 -9.93 4.45
CA LEU A 204 13.67 -9.92 3.31
C LEU A 204 12.49 -10.90 3.48
N ILE A 205 12.71 -12.01 4.19
CA ILE A 205 11.72 -13.09 4.33
C ILE A 205 11.15 -13.18 5.74
N MET A 206 11.98 -13.41 6.75
CA MET A 206 11.51 -13.75 8.10
C MET A 206 10.92 -12.54 8.85
N ASP A 207 11.57 -11.38 8.73
CA ASP A 207 11.24 -10.19 9.51
C ASP A 207 10.34 -9.21 8.74
N LEU A 208 10.03 -9.50 7.47
CA LEU A 208 9.14 -8.68 6.65
C LEU A 208 7.70 -8.73 7.19
N LYS A 209 7.21 -7.57 7.63
CA LYS A 209 5.84 -7.42 8.14
C LYS A 209 4.85 -7.22 6.98
N PRO A 210 3.70 -7.91 6.94
CA PRO A 210 2.69 -7.75 5.88
C PRO A 210 2.26 -6.30 5.66
N ARG A 211 2.00 -5.56 6.75
CA ARG A 211 1.67 -4.12 6.71
C ARG A 211 2.72 -3.24 6.02
N VAL A 212 4.00 -3.58 6.13
CA VAL A 212 5.07 -2.87 5.42
C VAL A 212 5.05 -3.25 3.95
N ALA A 213 4.83 -4.53 3.64
CA ALA A 213 4.79 -5.03 2.27
C ALA A 213 3.65 -4.42 1.45
N VAL A 214 2.49 -4.10 2.05
CA VAL A 214 1.38 -3.41 1.36
C VAL A 214 1.76 -1.99 0.92
N GLY A 215 2.67 -1.32 1.64
CA GLY A 215 3.19 0.00 1.23
C GLY A 215 4.28 -0.05 0.17
N LEU A 216 4.72 -1.25 -0.21
CA LEU A 216 5.77 -1.48 -1.21
C LEU A 216 5.14 -1.93 -2.53
N LEU A 217 5.94 -1.97 -3.59
CA LEU A 217 5.53 -2.59 -4.85
C LEU A 217 5.12 -4.05 -4.59
N PRO A 218 3.94 -4.51 -5.06
CA PRO A 218 3.52 -5.90 -4.89
C PRO A 218 4.53 -6.86 -5.51
N GLY A 219 4.97 -7.86 -4.74
CA GLY A 219 5.99 -8.82 -5.18
C GLY A 219 7.44 -8.29 -5.13
N LEU A 220 7.69 -7.12 -4.50
CA LEU A 220 9.06 -6.58 -4.37
C LEU A 220 10.07 -7.60 -3.81
N PRO A 221 9.78 -8.35 -2.74
CA PRO A 221 10.70 -9.39 -2.26
C PRO A 221 11.09 -10.40 -3.35
N ALA A 222 10.14 -10.84 -4.16
CA ALA A 222 10.41 -11.75 -5.28
C ALA A 222 11.32 -11.12 -6.33
N TYR A 223 11.10 -9.85 -6.70
CA TYR A 223 11.97 -9.15 -7.64
C TYR A 223 13.38 -8.95 -7.09
N VAL A 224 13.52 -8.61 -5.80
CA VAL A 224 14.83 -8.48 -5.15
C VAL A 224 15.59 -9.81 -5.18
N LEU A 225 14.92 -10.91 -4.81
CA LEU A 225 15.50 -12.25 -4.88
C LEU A 225 15.93 -12.62 -6.30
N PHE A 226 15.09 -12.35 -7.30
CA PHE A 226 15.42 -12.61 -8.70
C PHE A 226 16.61 -11.76 -9.19
N MET A 227 16.69 -10.48 -8.80
CA MET A 227 17.84 -9.63 -9.12
C MET A 227 19.15 -10.13 -8.50
N CYS A 228 19.09 -10.75 -7.31
CA CYS A 228 20.24 -11.45 -6.72
C CYS A 228 20.60 -12.71 -7.51
N VAL A 229 19.61 -13.53 -7.90
CA VAL A 229 19.82 -14.73 -8.74
C VAL A 229 20.46 -14.36 -10.08
N ARG A 230 20.01 -13.27 -10.69
CA ARG A 230 20.58 -12.78 -11.95
C ARG A 230 22.03 -12.32 -11.81
N HIS A 231 22.39 -11.71 -10.67
CA HIS A 231 23.79 -11.40 -10.37
C HIS A 231 24.63 -12.69 -10.23
N THR A 232 24.13 -13.72 -9.54
CA THR A 232 24.85 -14.99 -9.41
C THR A 232 25.02 -15.71 -10.74
N ASP A 233 24.02 -15.64 -11.63
CA ASP A 233 24.11 -16.11 -13.01
C ASP A 233 25.18 -15.33 -13.79
N TYR A 234 25.18 -14.00 -13.71
CA TYR A 234 26.17 -13.16 -14.39
C TYR A 234 27.62 -13.45 -13.97
N VAL A 235 27.87 -13.70 -12.68
CA VAL A 235 29.20 -14.07 -12.16
C VAL A 235 29.54 -15.54 -12.43
N ASN A 236 28.56 -16.35 -12.83
CA ASN A 236 28.68 -17.78 -13.08
C ASN A 236 29.14 -18.58 -11.84
N ASP A 237 28.56 -18.28 -10.68
CA ASP A 237 28.82 -18.96 -9.39
C ASP A 237 27.66 -19.92 -9.05
N ASP A 238 27.84 -21.20 -9.37
CA ASP A 238 26.84 -22.26 -9.24
C ASP A 238 26.51 -22.57 -7.77
N GLU A 239 27.52 -22.53 -6.91
CA GLU A 239 27.36 -22.74 -5.47
C GLU A 239 26.51 -21.63 -4.86
N LYS A 240 26.75 -20.37 -5.28
CA LYS A 240 26.02 -19.21 -4.77
C LYS A 240 24.56 -19.20 -5.21
N VAL A 241 24.25 -19.55 -6.45
CA VAL A 241 22.85 -19.64 -6.89
C VAL A 241 22.11 -20.78 -6.18
N ARG A 242 22.74 -21.94 -6.00
CA ARG A 242 22.17 -23.08 -5.24
C ARG A 242 21.91 -22.70 -3.78
N GLY A 243 22.88 -22.06 -3.13
CA GLY A 243 22.77 -21.57 -1.76
C GLY A 243 21.59 -20.60 -1.59
N LEU A 244 21.54 -19.57 -2.44
CA LEU A 244 20.50 -18.54 -2.41
C LEU A 244 19.09 -19.12 -2.58
N LEU A 245 18.88 -19.96 -3.60
CA LEU A 245 17.57 -20.54 -3.88
C LEU A 245 17.15 -21.50 -2.76
N THR A 246 18.06 -22.34 -2.26
CA THR A 246 17.79 -23.27 -1.16
C THR A 246 17.43 -22.53 0.13
N ASN A 247 18.20 -21.48 0.48
CA ASN A 247 17.95 -20.67 1.67
C ASN A 247 16.67 -19.84 1.55
N THR A 248 16.33 -19.37 0.34
CA THR A 248 15.04 -18.74 0.05
C THR A 248 13.89 -19.70 0.29
N ILE A 249 13.94 -20.90 -0.29
CA ILE A 249 12.90 -21.94 -0.11
C ILE A 249 12.73 -22.27 1.37
N ASN A 250 13.82 -22.48 2.10
CA ASN A 250 13.80 -22.79 3.52
C ASN A 250 13.29 -21.62 4.38
N GLY A 251 13.66 -20.39 4.04
CA GLY A 251 13.16 -19.18 4.68
C GLY A 251 11.65 -19.03 4.53
N ILE A 252 11.13 -19.20 3.31
CA ILE A 252 9.69 -19.13 3.04
C ILE A 252 8.96 -20.24 3.80
N LYS A 253 9.43 -21.49 3.72
CA LYS A 253 8.85 -22.63 4.46
C LYS A 253 8.81 -22.35 5.96
N LYS A 254 9.90 -21.84 6.54
CA LYS A 254 9.99 -21.53 7.97
C LYS A 254 9.04 -20.40 8.37
N CYS A 255 8.94 -19.34 7.56
CA CYS A 255 8.03 -18.23 7.81
C CYS A 255 6.57 -18.68 7.77
N VAL A 256 6.16 -19.42 6.73
CA VAL A 256 4.78 -19.92 6.58
C VAL A 256 4.43 -20.90 7.70
N LYS A 257 5.32 -21.85 8.07
CA LYS A 257 5.06 -22.77 9.19
C LYS A 257 4.89 -22.03 10.52
N LYS A 258 5.74 -21.04 10.79
CA LYS A 258 5.70 -20.27 12.05
C LYS A 258 4.44 -19.40 12.17
N HIS A 259 3.91 -18.93 11.05
CA HIS A 259 2.80 -17.98 10.99
C HIS A 259 1.59 -18.52 10.22
N HIS A 260 1.35 -19.83 10.27
CA HIS A 260 0.29 -20.49 9.48
C HIS A 260 -1.12 -19.98 9.82
N SER A 261 -1.34 -19.52 11.06
CA SER A 261 -2.61 -18.93 11.51
C SER A 261 -2.85 -17.50 11.00
N ASP A 262 -1.80 -16.83 10.52
CA ASP A 262 -1.87 -15.47 9.97
C ASP A 262 -2.07 -15.53 8.46
N VAL A 263 -3.33 -15.51 8.04
CA VAL A 263 -3.74 -15.58 6.63
C VAL A 263 -3.10 -14.48 5.78
N GLU A 264 -2.91 -13.27 6.32
CA GLU A 264 -2.30 -12.15 5.59
C GLU A 264 -0.83 -12.46 5.27
N ARG A 265 -0.08 -12.95 6.27
CA ARG A 265 1.32 -13.35 6.10
C ARG A 265 1.49 -14.56 5.19
N VAL A 266 0.58 -15.55 5.24
CA VAL A 266 0.60 -16.69 4.31
C VAL A 266 0.29 -16.21 2.88
N THR A 267 -0.68 -15.30 2.71
CA THR A 267 -1.02 -14.70 1.41
C THR A 267 0.15 -13.95 0.80
N LEU A 268 0.85 -13.14 1.61
CA LEU A 268 2.06 -12.43 1.18
C LEU A 268 3.09 -13.39 0.56
N TRP A 269 3.35 -14.51 1.23
CA TRP A 269 4.35 -15.48 0.77
C TRP A 269 3.86 -16.33 -0.40
N LEU A 270 2.57 -16.61 -0.50
CA LEU A 270 1.99 -17.22 -1.69
C LEU A 270 2.23 -16.34 -2.91
N THR A 271 1.85 -15.06 -2.85
CA THR A 271 2.02 -14.13 -3.98
C THR A 271 3.49 -13.95 -4.35
N ASN A 272 4.39 -13.78 -3.37
CA ASN A 272 5.81 -13.64 -3.66
C ASN A 272 6.42 -14.92 -4.24
N THR A 273 5.98 -16.10 -3.82
CA THR A 273 6.45 -17.37 -4.38
C THR A 273 5.98 -17.53 -5.82
N CYS A 274 4.72 -17.25 -6.11
CA CYS A 274 4.19 -17.25 -7.49
C CYS A 274 4.90 -16.22 -8.36
N ARG A 275 5.13 -15.01 -7.82
CA ARG A 275 5.84 -13.95 -8.55
C ARG A 275 7.28 -14.36 -8.86
N LEU A 276 7.99 -14.95 -7.90
CA LEU A 276 9.36 -15.44 -8.10
C LEU A 276 9.38 -16.53 -9.18
N LEU A 277 8.45 -17.47 -9.13
CA LEU A 277 8.28 -18.50 -10.17
C LEU A 277 8.01 -17.88 -11.55
N HIS A 278 7.15 -16.87 -11.64
CA HIS A 278 6.87 -16.16 -12.89
C HIS A 278 8.12 -15.43 -13.40
N THR A 279 8.89 -14.78 -12.53
CA THR A 279 10.15 -14.13 -12.94
C THR A 279 11.19 -15.14 -13.41
N LEU A 280 11.29 -16.30 -12.77
CA LEU A 280 12.19 -17.38 -13.21
C LEU A 280 11.78 -17.96 -14.58
N LYS A 281 10.50 -17.94 -14.94
CA LYS A 281 10.02 -18.31 -16.28
C LYS A 281 10.25 -17.19 -17.29
N GLN A 282 9.78 -15.98 -16.99
CA GLN A 282 9.83 -14.80 -17.87
C GLN A 282 11.26 -14.47 -18.33
N TYR A 283 12.23 -14.65 -17.44
CA TYR A 283 13.64 -14.36 -17.69
C TYR A 283 14.49 -15.63 -17.84
N SER A 284 13.90 -16.80 -18.12
CA SER A 284 14.69 -18.03 -18.32
C SER A 284 15.52 -18.03 -19.61
N GLY A 285 15.20 -17.16 -20.56
CA GLY A 285 15.78 -17.17 -21.91
C GLY A 285 14.95 -17.99 -22.91
N GLU A 286 13.92 -18.70 -22.46
CA GLU A 286 13.05 -19.51 -23.32
C GLU A 286 12.04 -18.64 -24.08
N LYS A 287 11.98 -18.81 -25.41
CA LYS A 287 11.08 -18.04 -26.28
C LYS A 287 9.59 -18.18 -25.91
N ALA A 288 9.20 -19.31 -25.34
CA ALA A 288 7.82 -19.57 -24.90
C ALA A 288 7.34 -18.58 -23.83
N PHE A 289 8.24 -18.03 -23.01
CA PHE A 289 7.92 -17.09 -21.94
C PHE A 289 8.29 -15.63 -22.26
N GLN A 290 8.74 -15.35 -23.49
CA GLN A 290 9.18 -14.04 -23.94
C GLN A 290 8.17 -13.31 -24.84
N ALA A 291 7.03 -13.94 -25.15
CA ALA A 291 6.03 -13.40 -26.08
C ALA A 291 5.56 -11.99 -25.70
N ASP A 292 5.35 -11.74 -24.40
CA ASP A 292 4.87 -10.47 -23.86
C ASP A 292 6.01 -9.56 -23.32
N ASN A 293 7.28 -9.95 -23.50
CA ASN A 293 8.41 -9.18 -23.00
C ASN A 293 8.76 -8.01 -23.93
N SER A 294 9.03 -6.85 -23.32
CA SER A 294 9.68 -5.75 -24.00
C SER A 294 11.13 -6.09 -24.40
N PRO A 295 11.72 -5.40 -25.39
CA PRO A 295 13.11 -5.61 -25.80
C PRO A 295 14.10 -5.53 -24.62
N ARG A 296 13.90 -4.55 -23.72
CA ARG A 296 14.73 -4.37 -22.53
C ARG A 296 14.56 -5.50 -21.49
N GLN A 297 13.38 -6.10 -21.38
CA GLN A 297 13.18 -7.26 -20.50
C GLN A 297 13.90 -8.50 -21.05
N ASN A 298 13.96 -8.67 -22.37
CA ASN A 298 14.68 -9.79 -22.98
C ASN A 298 16.20 -9.70 -22.74
N GLU A 299 16.77 -8.49 -22.63
CA GLU A 299 18.18 -8.29 -22.25
C GLU A 299 18.51 -8.79 -20.84
N HIS A 300 17.49 -8.93 -19.98
CA HIS A 300 17.62 -9.37 -18.59
C HIS A 300 17.48 -10.88 -18.39
N GLY A 301 17.33 -11.66 -19.47
CA GLY A 301 17.31 -13.13 -19.38
C GLY A 301 18.58 -13.71 -18.77
N LEU A 302 18.42 -14.80 -18.03
CA LEU A 302 19.53 -15.64 -17.55
C LEU A 302 20.29 -16.22 -18.75
N ARG A 303 21.61 -16.37 -18.60
CA ARG A 303 22.50 -16.78 -19.70
C ARG A 303 23.27 -18.06 -19.42
N ASN A 304 23.61 -18.32 -18.16
CA ASN A 304 24.56 -19.37 -17.81
C ASN A 304 23.86 -20.60 -17.18
N PHE A 305 22.82 -20.39 -16.38
CA PHE A 305 22.14 -21.46 -15.65
C PHE A 305 20.73 -21.75 -16.15
N ASP A 306 20.43 -23.04 -16.33
CA ASP A 306 19.05 -23.52 -16.42
C ASP A 306 18.50 -23.85 -15.03
N LEU A 307 17.50 -23.08 -14.61
CA LEU A 307 16.86 -23.23 -13.29
C LEU A 307 15.54 -24.01 -13.34
N SER A 308 15.31 -24.81 -14.38
CA SER A 308 14.07 -25.60 -14.57
C SER A 308 13.69 -26.45 -13.35
N GLU A 309 14.65 -27.14 -12.72
CA GLU A 309 14.38 -27.95 -11.52
C GLU A 309 13.92 -27.08 -10.34
N TYR A 310 14.55 -25.92 -10.14
CA TYR A 310 14.12 -24.98 -9.10
C TYR A 310 12.73 -24.41 -9.39
N ARG A 311 12.36 -24.20 -10.66
CA ARG A 311 10.99 -23.78 -11.02
C ARG A 311 9.95 -24.81 -10.57
N GLN A 312 10.23 -26.10 -10.71
CA GLN A 312 9.35 -27.15 -10.18
C GLN A 312 9.27 -27.08 -8.65
N VAL A 313 10.40 -26.94 -7.96
CA VAL A 313 10.42 -26.84 -6.48
C VAL A 313 9.65 -25.62 -5.98
N PHE A 314 9.75 -24.47 -6.64
CA PHE A 314 8.95 -23.28 -6.32
C PHE A 314 7.46 -23.47 -6.62
N SER A 315 7.12 -24.23 -7.68
CA SER A 315 5.73 -24.60 -7.98
C SER A 315 5.14 -25.46 -6.87
N ASP A 316 5.86 -26.50 -6.44
CA ASP A 316 5.43 -27.38 -5.34
C ASP A 316 5.33 -26.61 -4.02
N LEU A 317 6.26 -25.67 -3.78
CA LEU A 317 6.21 -24.77 -2.64
C LEU A 317 4.95 -23.89 -2.68
N ALA A 318 4.61 -23.30 -3.84
CA ALA A 318 3.42 -22.48 -3.99
C ALA A 318 2.13 -23.29 -3.72
N VAL A 319 2.06 -24.53 -4.21
CA VAL A 319 0.94 -25.45 -3.94
C VAL A 319 0.82 -25.74 -2.44
N TRP A 320 1.94 -26.01 -1.76
CA TRP A 320 1.94 -26.25 -0.31
C TRP A 320 1.49 -25.02 0.49
N ILE A 321 1.93 -23.82 0.13
CA ILE A 321 1.48 -22.57 0.76
C ILE A 321 -0.01 -22.35 0.50
N TYR A 322 -0.48 -22.57 -0.74
CA TYR A 322 -1.88 -22.46 -1.11
C TYR A 322 -2.76 -23.38 -0.26
N GLN A 323 -2.39 -24.67 -0.14
CA GLN A 323 -3.12 -25.63 0.70
C GLN A 323 -3.15 -25.20 2.17
N THR A 324 -2.03 -24.68 2.69
CA THR A 324 -1.94 -24.16 4.06
C THR A 324 -2.90 -22.98 4.26
N MET A 325 -2.93 -22.04 3.32
CA MET A 325 -3.82 -20.88 3.34
C MET A 325 -5.29 -21.29 3.30
N ILE A 326 -5.67 -22.18 2.37
CA ILE A 326 -7.04 -22.67 2.23
C ILE A 326 -7.49 -23.37 3.50
N LYS A 327 -6.66 -24.24 4.08
CA LYS A 327 -6.97 -24.93 5.33
C LYS A 327 -7.27 -23.93 6.45
N GLN A 328 -6.44 -22.91 6.61
CA GLN A 328 -6.65 -21.90 7.66
C GLN A 328 -7.93 -21.08 7.43
N MET A 329 -8.22 -20.71 6.18
CA MET A 329 -9.45 -20.00 5.82
C MET A 329 -10.69 -20.88 6.08
N GLN A 330 -10.63 -22.17 5.74
CA GLN A 330 -11.69 -23.16 5.98
C GLN A 330 -11.96 -23.36 7.47
N GLU A 331 -10.91 -23.56 8.28
CA GLU A 331 -11.05 -23.69 9.74
C GLU A 331 -11.72 -22.47 10.37
N SER A 332 -11.39 -21.26 9.89
CA SER A 332 -12.04 -20.02 10.35
C SER A 332 -13.51 -19.93 9.93
N VAL A 333 -13.87 -20.42 8.74
CA VAL A 333 -15.24 -20.38 8.23
C VAL A 333 -16.10 -21.50 8.83
N GLN A 334 -15.52 -22.64 9.18
CA GLN A 334 -16.21 -23.85 9.63
C GLN A 334 -17.22 -23.57 10.76
N GLN A 335 -16.82 -22.81 11.79
CA GLN A 335 -17.67 -22.50 12.93
C GLN A 335 -18.84 -21.56 12.59
N MET A 336 -18.74 -20.84 11.47
CA MET A 336 -19.75 -19.88 11.02
C MET A 336 -20.79 -20.52 10.09
N ILE A 337 -20.48 -21.67 9.46
CA ILE A 337 -21.36 -22.31 8.47
C ILE A 337 -22.75 -22.59 9.05
N VAL A 338 -22.83 -23.26 10.20
CA VAL A 338 -24.12 -23.63 10.80
C VAL A 338 -24.90 -22.40 11.26
N PRO A 339 -24.32 -21.47 12.06
CA PRO A 339 -25.01 -20.24 12.46
C PRO A 339 -25.48 -19.38 11.28
N ALA A 340 -24.66 -19.24 10.24
CA ALA A 340 -24.92 -18.34 9.11
C ALA A 340 -25.87 -18.95 8.07
N VAL A 341 -25.68 -20.22 7.71
CA VAL A 341 -26.42 -20.85 6.61
C VAL A 341 -27.70 -21.50 7.10
N LEU A 342 -27.66 -22.23 8.22
CA LEU A 342 -28.77 -23.08 8.69
C LEU A 342 -29.63 -22.43 9.79
N GLU A 343 -29.02 -21.70 10.72
CA GLU A 343 -29.70 -21.19 11.91
C GLU A 343 -30.17 -19.73 11.77
N HIS A 344 -29.53 -18.92 10.90
CA HIS A 344 -29.84 -17.51 10.65
C HIS A 344 -31.26 -17.26 10.13
N GLU A 345 -32.15 -16.79 11.00
CA GLU A 345 -33.58 -16.55 10.71
C GLU A 345 -33.82 -15.11 10.24
N ALA A 346 -33.55 -14.83 8.97
CA ALA A 346 -33.78 -13.50 8.39
C ALA A 346 -35.25 -13.18 8.06
N ILE A 347 -36.11 -14.20 7.92
CA ILE A 347 -37.49 -14.02 7.49
C ILE A 347 -38.41 -14.02 8.71
N ALA A 348 -38.79 -12.83 9.15
CA ALA A 348 -39.72 -12.65 10.27
C ALA A 348 -41.07 -13.33 9.99
N GLY A 349 -41.54 -14.15 10.94
CA GLY A 349 -42.85 -14.81 10.88
C GLY A 349 -42.87 -16.20 10.21
N LEU A 350 -41.77 -16.68 9.63
CA LEU A 350 -41.74 -18.00 8.97
C LEU A 350 -41.79 -19.18 9.97
N THR A 351 -41.22 -19.01 11.17
CA THR A 351 -41.18 -20.01 12.25
C THR A 351 -42.38 -19.95 13.20
N ALA A 352 -43.40 -19.15 12.88
CA ALA A 352 -44.61 -18.98 13.69
C ALA A 352 -45.52 -20.22 13.76
N SER A 353 -45.17 -21.32 13.07
CA SER A 353 -45.89 -22.59 13.10
C SER A 353 -45.52 -23.48 14.30
N LYS A 354 -45.26 -22.92 15.49
CA LYS A 354 -45.35 -23.72 16.72
C LYS A 354 -46.84 -24.01 16.98
N PRO A 355 -47.24 -25.27 17.22
CA PRO A 355 -48.64 -25.60 17.46
C PRO A 355 -49.17 -24.78 18.64
N SER A 356 -50.35 -24.20 18.42
CA SER A 356 -51.10 -23.38 19.38
C SER A 356 -51.30 -24.15 20.69
N GLY A 357 -50.49 -23.86 21.71
CA GLY A 357 -50.60 -24.51 23.02
C GLY A 357 -49.62 -24.03 24.09
N MET A 358 -48.48 -23.46 23.72
CA MET A 358 -47.48 -22.98 24.70
C MET A 358 -47.20 -21.49 24.54
N ARG A 359 -48.19 -20.64 24.84
CA ARG A 359 -47.95 -19.21 25.12
C ARG A 359 -47.31 -19.10 26.51
N GLY A 360 -46.02 -19.42 26.58
CA GLY A 360 -45.14 -18.97 27.63
C GLY A 360 -44.94 -17.48 27.50
N ARG A 361 -45.18 -16.78 28.61
CA ARG A 361 -45.02 -15.34 28.87
C ARG A 361 -43.97 -14.64 28.01
N SER A 362 -44.34 -13.47 27.49
CA SER A 362 -43.44 -12.48 26.90
C SER A 362 -42.16 -12.32 27.70
N SER A 363 -41.04 -12.84 27.19
CA SER A 363 -39.70 -12.40 27.57
C SER A 363 -39.15 -11.57 26.42
N SER A 364 -38.79 -10.34 26.73
CA SER A 364 -38.07 -9.40 25.88
C SER A 364 -36.70 -9.96 25.49
N ASN A 365 -36.61 -10.68 24.37
CA ASN A 365 -35.35 -11.08 23.77
C ASN A 365 -35.08 -10.21 22.53
N ALA A 366 -34.77 -8.93 22.75
CA ALA A 366 -34.17 -8.10 21.72
C ALA A 366 -32.74 -8.58 21.38
N ASN A 367 -32.04 -9.19 22.34
CA ASN A 367 -30.65 -9.64 22.17
C ASN A 367 -30.48 -10.93 21.34
N GLU A 368 -31.46 -11.86 21.29
CA GLU A 368 -31.34 -13.09 20.47
C GLU A 368 -31.55 -12.82 18.97
N LEU A 369 -32.30 -11.77 18.63
CA LEU A 369 -32.47 -11.33 17.25
C LEU A 369 -31.19 -10.63 16.75
N GLU A 370 -30.55 -9.81 17.60
CA GLU A 370 -29.23 -9.22 17.29
C GLU A 370 -28.15 -10.30 17.11
N GLU A 371 -28.08 -11.33 17.96
CA GLU A 371 -27.10 -12.42 17.82
C GLU A 371 -27.30 -13.26 16.55
N LYS A 372 -28.55 -13.48 16.13
CA LYS A 372 -28.84 -14.18 14.87
C LYS A 372 -28.61 -13.30 13.65
N GLU A 373 -28.97 -12.01 13.67
CA GLU A 373 -28.67 -11.07 12.58
C GLU A 373 -27.16 -10.98 12.30
N LEU A 374 -26.34 -11.11 13.35
CA LEU A 374 -24.89 -11.10 13.24
C LEU A 374 -24.28 -12.33 12.53
N SER A 375 -24.97 -13.47 12.40
CA SER A 375 -24.31 -14.71 11.96
C SER A 375 -23.99 -14.77 10.47
N LEU A 376 -24.94 -14.44 9.59
CA LEU A 376 -24.70 -14.34 8.14
C LEU A 376 -23.78 -13.16 7.82
N ASP A 377 -24.00 -12.03 8.47
CA ASP A 377 -23.15 -10.85 8.37
C ASP A 377 -21.71 -11.13 8.81
N SER A 378 -21.49 -11.99 9.81
CA SER A 378 -20.15 -12.40 10.25
C SER A 378 -19.44 -13.22 9.18
N LEU A 379 -20.12 -14.17 8.54
CA LEU A 379 -19.56 -14.93 7.42
C LEU A 379 -19.19 -13.99 6.27
N MET A 380 -20.07 -13.05 5.93
CA MET A 380 -19.86 -12.05 4.88
C MET A 380 -18.70 -11.10 5.21
N LYS A 381 -18.57 -10.65 6.46
CA LYS A 381 -17.43 -9.85 6.95
C LYS A 381 -16.11 -10.61 6.78
N VAL A 382 -16.09 -11.91 7.05
CA VAL A 382 -14.89 -12.74 6.84
C VAL A 382 -14.57 -12.89 5.34
N MET A 383 -15.56 -13.15 4.49
CA MET A 383 -15.37 -13.20 3.03
C MET A 383 -14.83 -11.87 2.48
N ASN A 384 -15.38 -10.75 2.95
CA ASN A 384 -14.88 -9.40 2.62
C ASN A 384 -13.43 -9.20 3.07
N LYS A 385 -13.10 -9.60 4.31
CA LYS A 385 -11.73 -9.53 4.83
C LYS A 385 -10.76 -10.32 3.95
N TYR A 386 -11.11 -11.54 3.54
CA TYR A 386 -10.26 -12.32 2.64
C TYR A 386 -10.12 -11.66 1.27
N SER A 387 -11.20 -11.17 0.68
CA SER A 387 -11.17 -10.44 -0.60
C SER A 387 -10.23 -9.23 -0.52
N GLN A 388 -10.31 -8.45 0.56
CA GLN A 388 -9.43 -7.30 0.80
C GLN A 388 -7.96 -7.70 0.94
N ILE A 389 -7.65 -8.75 1.70
CA ILE A 389 -6.27 -9.25 1.88
C ILE A 389 -5.68 -9.68 0.52
N LEU A 390 -6.45 -10.44 -0.26
CA LEU A 390 -6.01 -10.92 -1.58
C LEU A 390 -5.78 -9.74 -2.55
N ALA A 391 -6.65 -8.72 -2.51
CA ALA A 391 -6.50 -7.52 -3.32
C ALA A 391 -5.29 -6.66 -2.90
N GLN A 392 -5.09 -6.45 -1.60
CA GLN A 392 -3.95 -5.66 -1.06
C GLN A 392 -2.60 -6.26 -1.42
N HIS A 393 -2.51 -7.60 -1.46
CA HIS A 393 -1.29 -8.30 -1.88
C HIS A 393 -1.18 -8.53 -3.39
N ALA A 394 -2.14 -8.03 -4.20
CA ALA A 394 -2.18 -8.21 -5.65
C ALA A 394 -2.04 -9.67 -6.08
N VAL A 395 -2.80 -10.55 -5.45
CA VAL A 395 -2.91 -11.97 -5.84
C VAL A 395 -3.46 -12.07 -7.25
N ASP A 396 -2.96 -13.03 -8.03
CA ASP A 396 -3.42 -13.27 -9.40
C ASP A 396 -4.94 -13.50 -9.43
N PRO A 397 -5.71 -12.80 -10.29
CA PRO A 397 -7.15 -12.95 -10.38
C PRO A 397 -7.62 -14.40 -10.55
N GLU A 398 -6.88 -15.23 -11.29
CA GLU A 398 -7.25 -16.63 -11.49
C GLU A 398 -7.08 -17.45 -10.20
N LEU A 399 -6.06 -17.12 -9.40
CA LEU A 399 -5.87 -17.72 -8.08
C LEU A 399 -6.96 -17.26 -7.10
N VAL A 400 -7.38 -16.00 -7.16
CA VAL A 400 -8.51 -15.48 -6.35
C VAL A 400 -9.80 -16.26 -6.65
N LYS A 401 -10.11 -16.50 -7.93
CA LYS A 401 -11.26 -17.32 -8.33
C LYS A 401 -11.19 -18.73 -7.75
N GLN A 402 -10.02 -19.38 -7.80
CA GLN A 402 -9.83 -20.73 -7.25
C GLN A 402 -10.04 -20.78 -5.74
N ILE A 403 -9.52 -19.77 -5.00
CA ILE A 403 -9.69 -19.67 -3.55
C ILE A 403 -11.17 -19.60 -3.19
N PHE A 404 -11.92 -18.66 -3.79
CA PHE A 404 -13.33 -18.50 -3.47
C PHE A 404 -14.18 -19.69 -3.94
N ARG A 405 -13.86 -20.31 -5.08
CA ARG A 405 -14.49 -21.58 -5.47
C ARG A 405 -14.34 -22.65 -4.40
N GLN A 406 -13.14 -22.80 -3.84
CA GLN A 406 -12.86 -23.79 -2.81
C GLN A 406 -13.54 -23.49 -1.47
N LEU A 407 -13.59 -22.22 -1.07
CA LEU A 407 -14.30 -21.79 0.15
C LEU A 407 -15.81 -22.00 0.03
N TYR A 408 -16.40 -21.65 -1.11
CA TYR A 408 -17.83 -21.81 -1.34
C TYR A 408 -18.25 -23.28 -1.41
N TYR A 409 -17.44 -24.12 -2.04
CA TYR A 409 -17.62 -25.58 -1.98
C TYR A 409 -17.57 -26.11 -0.53
N PHE A 410 -16.64 -25.60 0.28
CA PHE A 410 -16.53 -25.99 1.69
C PHE A 410 -17.73 -25.55 2.52
N VAL A 411 -18.22 -24.32 2.32
CA VAL A 411 -19.45 -23.81 2.95
C VAL A 411 -20.66 -24.68 2.57
N ALA A 412 -20.84 -24.97 1.28
CA ALA A 412 -21.95 -25.78 0.79
C ALA A 412 -21.93 -27.20 1.36
N SER A 413 -20.79 -27.88 1.28
CA SER A 413 -20.62 -29.25 1.81
C SER A 413 -20.76 -29.29 3.33
N GLY A 414 -20.22 -28.30 4.06
CA GLY A 414 -20.37 -28.19 5.51
C GLY A 414 -21.83 -27.96 5.94
N ALA A 415 -22.58 -27.12 5.21
CA ALA A 415 -23.99 -26.89 5.48
C ALA A 415 -24.83 -28.14 5.17
N LEU A 416 -24.57 -28.81 4.04
CA LEU A 416 -25.26 -30.03 3.66
C LEU A 416 -25.03 -31.15 4.67
N ASN A 417 -23.78 -31.38 5.08
CA ASN A 417 -23.46 -32.40 6.07
C ASN A 417 -24.20 -32.18 7.39
N ASN A 418 -24.29 -30.92 7.85
CA ASN A 418 -25.02 -30.60 9.07
C ASN A 418 -26.55 -30.71 8.89
N LEU A 419 -27.08 -30.40 7.72
CA LEU A 419 -28.50 -30.59 7.39
C LEU A 419 -28.88 -32.08 7.45
N LEU A 420 -28.07 -32.96 6.84
CA LEU A 420 -28.31 -34.40 6.81
C LEU A 420 -28.25 -35.06 8.21
N LEU A 421 -27.49 -34.48 9.13
CA LEU A 421 -27.34 -34.98 10.49
C LEU A 421 -28.43 -34.48 11.46
N ARG A 422 -29.21 -33.45 11.09
CA ARG A 422 -30.14 -32.74 11.98
C ARG A 422 -31.58 -32.79 11.47
N LYS A 423 -32.38 -33.70 12.05
CA LYS A 423 -33.79 -33.93 11.65
C LYS A 423 -34.69 -32.70 11.81
N ASP A 424 -34.37 -31.81 12.75
CA ASP A 424 -35.09 -30.56 13.03
C ASP A 424 -34.89 -29.49 11.94
N MET A 425 -33.87 -29.63 11.09
CA MET A 425 -33.55 -28.68 10.02
C MET A 425 -34.24 -29.00 8.68
N CYS A 426 -34.83 -30.19 8.53
CA CYS A 426 -35.45 -30.65 7.29
C CYS A 426 -36.95 -30.31 7.24
N ASN A 427 -37.29 -29.02 7.12
CA ASN A 427 -38.66 -28.57 6.94
C ASN A 427 -38.76 -27.42 5.92
N TRP A 428 -39.97 -27.15 5.42
CA TRP A 428 -40.19 -26.14 4.37
C TRP A 428 -39.70 -24.74 4.78
N SER A 429 -39.96 -24.33 6.03
CA SER A 429 -39.52 -23.04 6.55
C SER A 429 -37.99 -22.92 6.52
N LYS A 430 -37.27 -23.96 6.98
CA LYS A 430 -35.81 -24.01 6.93
C LYS A 430 -35.27 -24.05 5.49
N GLY A 431 -35.94 -24.75 4.58
CA GLY A 431 -35.59 -24.74 3.16
C GLY A 431 -35.66 -23.34 2.53
N MET A 432 -36.71 -22.57 2.83
CA MET A 432 -36.85 -21.19 2.37
C MET A 432 -35.79 -20.27 3.00
N GLN A 433 -35.52 -20.43 4.30
CA GLN A 433 -34.48 -19.70 5.02
C GLN A 433 -33.09 -19.95 4.42
N ILE A 434 -32.71 -21.21 4.20
CA ILE A 434 -31.40 -21.55 3.62
C ILE A 434 -31.29 -20.99 2.20
N ARG A 435 -32.34 -21.10 1.38
CA ARG A 435 -32.34 -20.51 0.04
C ARG A 435 -32.12 -18.99 0.07
N TYR A 436 -32.75 -18.29 1.01
CA TYR A 436 -32.53 -16.86 1.21
C TYR A 436 -31.08 -16.56 1.61
N ASN A 437 -30.54 -17.28 2.60
CA ASN A 437 -29.15 -17.10 3.05
C ASN A 437 -28.13 -17.37 1.94
N LEU A 438 -28.35 -18.41 1.13
CA LEU A 438 -27.53 -18.70 -0.03
C LEU A 438 -27.61 -17.58 -1.09
N SER A 439 -28.79 -16.99 -1.31
CA SER A 439 -28.94 -15.90 -2.28
C SER A 439 -28.09 -14.67 -1.95
N HIS A 440 -27.83 -14.40 -0.66
CA HIS A 440 -26.90 -13.36 -0.21
C HIS A 440 -25.45 -13.70 -0.52
N LEU A 441 -25.04 -14.96 -0.32
CA LEU A 441 -23.71 -15.45 -0.71
C LEU A 441 -23.53 -15.40 -2.24
N GLU A 442 -24.56 -15.72 -3.01
CA GLU A 442 -24.54 -15.56 -4.46
C GLU A 442 -24.43 -14.10 -4.89
N GLN A 443 -25.16 -13.20 -4.22
CA GLN A 443 -25.08 -11.77 -4.48
C GLN A 443 -23.68 -11.24 -4.19
N TRP A 444 -23.07 -11.68 -3.09
CA TRP A 444 -21.69 -11.34 -2.76
C TRP A 444 -20.70 -11.72 -3.87
N LEU A 445 -20.85 -12.92 -4.46
CA LEU A 445 -20.02 -13.35 -5.59
C LEU A 445 -20.21 -12.44 -6.80
N ARG A 446 -21.45 -12.01 -7.09
CA ARG A 446 -21.73 -11.07 -8.18
C ARG A 446 -21.08 -9.71 -7.93
N ASP A 447 -21.23 -9.17 -6.73
CA ASP A 447 -20.68 -7.86 -6.34
C ASP A 447 -19.14 -7.83 -6.42
N ASN A 448 -18.49 -8.96 -6.11
CA ASN A 448 -17.03 -9.12 -6.20
C ASN A 448 -16.54 -9.58 -7.59
N LYS A 449 -17.41 -9.63 -8.61
CA LYS A 449 -17.09 -10.11 -9.98
C LYS A 449 -16.51 -11.53 -10.03
N LEU A 450 -16.94 -12.39 -9.09
CA LEU A 450 -16.56 -13.80 -9.00
C LEU A 450 -17.63 -14.74 -9.56
N GLY A 451 -18.62 -14.25 -10.31
CA GLY A 451 -19.69 -15.09 -10.88
C GLY A 451 -19.15 -16.21 -11.80
N GLU A 452 -18.10 -15.94 -12.58
CA GLU A 452 -17.47 -16.91 -13.50
C GLU A 452 -16.42 -17.82 -12.85
N SER A 453 -16.18 -17.66 -11.55
CA SER A 453 -15.18 -18.46 -10.82
C SER A 453 -15.55 -19.94 -10.65
N GLY A 454 -16.80 -20.31 -10.97
CA GLY A 454 -17.36 -21.62 -10.63
C GLY A 454 -17.79 -21.75 -9.16
N ALA A 455 -17.60 -20.72 -8.32
CA ALA A 455 -18.08 -20.70 -6.93
C ALA A 455 -19.61 -20.77 -6.85
N LEU A 456 -20.32 -20.12 -7.79
CA LEU A 456 -21.78 -20.22 -7.88
C LEU A 456 -22.21 -21.66 -8.18
N SER A 457 -21.53 -22.34 -9.10
CA SER A 457 -21.78 -23.75 -9.43
C SER A 457 -21.63 -24.65 -8.20
N ALA A 458 -20.62 -24.38 -7.37
CA ALA A 458 -20.39 -25.11 -6.12
C ALA A 458 -21.50 -24.92 -5.08
N LEU A 459 -22.17 -23.76 -5.06
CA LEU A 459 -23.40 -23.55 -4.28
C LEU A 459 -24.60 -24.25 -4.92
N THR A 460 -24.78 -24.18 -6.24
CA THR A 460 -25.98 -24.69 -6.93
C THR A 460 -26.11 -26.21 -6.98
N TYR A 461 -25.05 -26.98 -6.70
CA TYR A 461 -25.20 -28.42 -6.45
C TYR A 461 -26.18 -28.70 -5.29
N TYR A 462 -26.37 -27.74 -4.38
CA TYR A 462 -27.31 -27.79 -3.26
C TYR A 462 -28.81 -27.75 -3.68
N PRO A 463 -29.30 -26.75 -4.45
CA PRO A 463 -30.70 -26.73 -4.89
C PRO A 463 -31.05 -27.77 -5.97
N ALA A 464 -30.10 -28.21 -6.81
CA ALA A 464 -30.39 -29.18 -7.87
C ALA A 464 -30.68 -30.59 -7.33
N GLN A 465 -30.05 -30.99 -6.22
CA GLN A 465 -30.32 -32.27 -5.56
C GLN A 465 -31.63 -32.23 -4.76
N LEU A 466 -31.93 -31.12 -4.06
CA LEU A 466 -33.17 -30.98 -3.28
C LEU A 466 -34.43 -30.76 -4.15
N GLY A 467 -34.26 -30.26 -5.38
CA GLY A 467 -35.36 -30.03 -6.32
C GLY A 467 -35.84 -31.28 -7.08
N GLN A 468 -35.04 -32.35 -7.11
CA GLN A 468 -35.42 -33.62 -7.75
C GLN A 468 -35.99 -34.66 -6.77
N GLU A 469 -35.67 -34.60 -5.47
CA GLU A 469 -36.19 -35.56 -4.48
C GLU A 469 -37.60 -35.24 -3.93
N ASN A 470 -38.17 -34.06 -4.24
CA ASN A 470 -39.55 -33.71 -3.84
C ASN A 470 -40.61 -33.95 -4.94
N ARG A 471 -40.33 -34.85 -5.89
CA ARG A 471 -41.31 -35.40 -6.83
C ARG A 471 -41.30 -36.94 -6.78
N CYS A 472 -41.62 -37.50 -5.62
CA CYS A 472 -42.14 -38.86 -5.48
C CYS A 472 -43.23 -38.86 -4.42
#